data_AF-A0A4R0JV97-F1
#
_entry.id   AF-A0A4R0JV97-F1
#
_cell.length_a   1.000
_cell.length_b   1.000
_cell.length_c   1.000
_cell.angle_alpha   90.00
_cell.angle_beta   90.00
_cell.angle_gamma   90.00
#
_symmetry.space_group_name_H-M   'P 1'
#
loop_
_entity.id
_entity.type
_entity.pdbx_description
1 polymer ?
#
loop_
_entity_poly.entity_id
_entity_poly.type
_entity_poly.pdbx_seq_one_letter_code
_entity_poly.pdbx_strand_id
1 'polypeptide(L)'
;MGTRAFRCNSLTMSRSVRSRFESVAICRTYRRSAPYRLGVCATVMPMHQSIQRSEVKASMRVVLTVKTGLPLVHAVNAATVLGASVGAAASLPLGPPGNDASGTRYPGIVTTPVPILHAPAEDLTTLFRTANSQEELTVLCLTETARQARTYDDYLTTLATTNAADSNIIGLVIAGPRTKVTKLTKRLPLLGTP
;
A
#
# COMPACT_ATOMS: atom_id res chain seq x y z
N MET A 1 70.39 -8.97 26.83
CA MET A 1 69.57 -10.16 27.14
C MET A 1 68.12 -9.68 27.16
N GLY A 2 67.35 -9.76 26.07
CA GLY A 2 66.54 -10.93 25.65
C GLY A 2 65.40 -11.15 26.66
N THR A 3 64.10 -11.01 26.38
CA THR A 3 63.31 -11.48 25.21
C THR A 3 61.87 -10.90 25.18
N ARG A 4 61.43 -10.49 23.97
CA ARG A 4 60.10 -10.55 23.28
C ARG A 4 58.80 -10.58 24.12
N ALA A 5 57.90 -9.59 24.01
CA ALA A 5 56.91 -9.28 22.95
C ALA A 5 55.66 -10.19 22.92
N PHE A 6 54.44 -9.62 23.02
CA PHE A 6 53.32 -9.91 22.11
C PHE A 6 52.18 -8.87 22.21
N ARG A 7 51.64 -8.54 21.03
CA ARG A 7 50.64 -7.52 20.70
C ARG A 7 49.23 -7.84 21.23
N CYS A 8 48.47 -6.77 21.49
CA CYS A 8 47.01 -6.80 21.56
C CYS A 8 46.43 -6.86 20.13
N ASN A 9 45.59 -7.86 19.85
CA ASN A 9 44.75 -7.92 18.65
C ASN A 9 43.50 -8.74 19.02
N SER A 10 42.34 -8.10 19.17
CA SER A 10 41.05 -8.78 19.31
C SER A 10 40.25 -8.61 18.03
N LEU A 11 40.12 -9.72 17.30
CA LEU A 11 39.24 -9.93 16.17
C LEU A 11 37.77 -10.11 16.63
N THR A 12 36.88 -9.56 15.80
CA THR A 12 35.42 -9.66 15.79
C THR A 12 34.89 -11.05 15.42
N MET A 13 33.78 -11.49 16.06
CA MET A 13 32.45 -11.83 15.47
C MET A 13 31.70 -13.02 16.16
N SER A 14 30.38 -12.84 16.22
CA SER A 14 29.30 -13.86 16.13
C SER A 14 28.81 -14.58 17.40
N ARG A 15 27.50 -14.42 17.67
CA ARG A 15 26.54 -15.37 18.32
C ARG A 15 25.14 -14.77 18.09
N SER A 16 24.24 -15.32 17.26
CA SER A 16 23.50 -16.58 17.39
C SER A 16 22.84 -16.75 18.76
N VAL A 17 21.54 -16.43 18.85
CA VAL A 17 20.69 -16.76 20.00
C VAL A 17 19.61 -17.73 19.51
N ARG A 18 19.81 -19.02 19.80
CA ARG A 18 18.74 -20.01 19.94
C ARG A 18 18.53 -20.21 21.43
N SER A 19 17.33 -19.92 21.93
CA SER A 19 16.90 -20.30 23.27
C SER A 19 15.72 -21.26 23.17
N ARG A 20 15.98 -22.51 23.55
CA ARG A 20 14.97 -23.54 23.81
C ARG A 20 14.26 -23.19 25.12
N PHE A 21 12.94 -23.34 25.17
CA PHE A 21 12.20 -23.36 26.43
C PHE A 21 12.13 -24.79 26.96
N GLU A 22 12.59 -24.97 28.19
CA GLU A 22 12.58 -26.20 28.96
C GLU A 22 11.19 -26.50 29.52
N SER A 23 10.88 -27.80 29.53
CA SER A 23 9.69 -28.42 30.08
C SER A 23 9.75 -28.47 31.61
N VAL A 24 8.64 -28.12 32.26
CA VAL A 24 8.42 -28.34 33.70
C VAL A 24 7.96 -29.78 33.95
N ALA A 25 8.61 -30.43 34.92
CA ALA A 25 8.33 -31.77 35.40
C ALA A 25 7.16 -31.79 36.41
N ILE A 26 6.50 -32.95 36.54
CA ILE A 26 6.23 -33.72 37.77
C ILE A 26 5.03 -34.63 37.49
N CYS A 27 5.26 -35.94 37.33
CA CYS A 27 4.22 -36.95 37.48
C CYS A 27 4.78 -38.09 38.34
N ARG A 28 4.26 -38.20 39.56
CA ARG A 28 4.58 -39.23 40.53
C ARG A 28 3.98 -40.57 40.10
N THR A 29 4.85 -41.57 40.10
CA THR A 29 4.64 -43.02 40.26
C THR A 29 3.21 -43.52 40.50
N TYR A 30 2.71 -44.35 39.57
CA TYR A 30 1.84 -45.47 39.92
C TYR A 30 2.17 -46.68 39.04
N ARG A 31 2.77 -47.70 39.65
CA ARG A 31 3.04 -49.00 39.04
C ARG A 31 2.09 -50.01 39.68
N ARG A 32 1.23 -50.66 38.89
CA ARG A 32 0.98 -52.12 38.95
C ARG A 32 -0.02 -52.61 37.89
N SER A 33 0.50 -53.51 37.04
CA SER A 33 -0.09 -54.76 36.50
C SER A 33 -1.40 -54.74 35.68
N ALA A 34 -1.26 -55.33 34.47
CA ALA A 34 -2.20 -55.72 33.40
C ALA A 34 -3.44 -56.56 33.85
N PRO A 35 -4.26 -57.19 32.96
CA PRO A 35 -4.39 -57.21 31.47
C PRO A 35 -5.87 -57.13 30.91
N TYR A 36 -6.05 -57.47 29.61
CA TYR A 36 -7.25 -57.87 28.82
C TYR A 36 -8.22 -56.87 28.10
N ARG A 37 -8.23 -57.03 26.75
CA ARG A 37 -9.27 -56.96 25.68
C ARG A 37 -10.56 -56.11 25.77
N LEU A 38 -10.82 -55.51 24.59
CA LEU A 38 -12.10 -55.20 23.90
C LEU A 38 -12.94 -54.01 24.37
N GLY A 39 -13.13 -53.05 23.46
CA GLY A 39 -14.12 -51.98 23.56
C GLY A 39 -13.93 -50.90 22.52
N VAL A 40 -14.43 -51.12 21.30
CA VAL A 40 -14.71 -50.01 20.36
C VAL A 40 -15.94 -49.30 20.90
N CYS A 41 -15.81 -48.02 21.27
CA CYS A 41 -16.96 -47.14 21.40
C CYS A 41 -16.56 -45.76 20.89
N ALA A 42 -17.28 -45.33 19.86
CA ALA A 42 -17.04 -44.10 19.13
C ALA A 42 -17.08 -42.89 20.07
N THR A 43 -16.10 -42.00 19.94
CA THR A 43 -16.25 -40.61 20.41
C THR A 43 -15.80 -39.68 19.28
N VAL A 44 -16.81 -39.31 18.50
CA VAL A 44 -17.03 -38.03 17.82
C VAL A 44 -15.91 -36.99 18.05
N MET A 45 -15.19 -36.61 16.98
CA MET A 45 -14.50 -35.31 16.91
C MET A 45 -15.55 -34.20 16.77
N PRO A 46 -15.31 -33.01 17.32
CA PRO A 46 -14.72 -31.98 16.46
C PRO A 46 -13.64 -31.18 17.19
N MET A 47 -12.40 -31.22 16.68
CA MET A 47 -11.48 -30.12 16.91
C MET A 47 -11.98 -28.95 16.05
N HIS A 48 -12.62 -28.00 16.71
CA HIS A 48 -12.86 -26.66 16.17
C HIS A 48 -11.49 -26.01 15.95
N GLN A 49 -10.93 -26.22 14.76
CA GLN A 49 -9.70 -25.55 14.34
C GLN A 49 -10.05 -24.09 14.11
N SER A 50 -9.72 -23.26 15.10
CA SER A 50 -9.82 -21.83 15.02
C SER A 50 -8.99 -21.35 13.82
N ILE A 51 -9.69 -20.93 12.77
CA ILE A 51 -9.09 -20.23 11.63
C ILE A 51 -8.45 -18.96 12.21
N GLN A 52 -7.14 -18.99 12.42
CA GLN A 52 -6.33 -17.80 12.58
C GLN A 52 -6.49 -17.02 11.27
N ARG A 53 -7.43 -16.07 11.23
CA ARG A 53 -7.50 -15.06 10.18
C ARG A 53 -6.15 -14.34 10.22
N SER A 54 -5.25 -14.71 9.32
CA SER A 54 -4.11 -13.89 8.99
C SER A 54 -4.64 -12.48 8.74
N GLU A 55 -4.10 -11.50 9.46
CA GLU A 55 -4.36 -10.10 9.18
C GLU A 55 -4.16 -9.90 7.68
N VAL A 56 -5.25 -9.58 6.97
CA VAL A 56 -5.18 -9.22 5.57
C VAL A 56 -4.29 -7.99 5.53
N LYS A 57 -3.03 -8.16 5.11
CA LYS A 57 -2.12 -7.04 4.84
C LYS A 57 -2.91 -6.06 3.98
N ALA A 58 -3.23 -4.90 4.53
CA ALA A 58 -4.00 -3.89 3.82
C ALA A 58 -3.17 -3.47 2.61
N SER A 59 -3.49 -4.03 1.45
CA SER A 59 -2.79 -3.71 0.22
C SER A 59 -3.17 -2.27 -0.15
N MET A 60 -2.16 -1.42 -0.34
CA MET A 60 -2.35 -0.08 -0.86
C MET A 60 -2.84 -0.15 -2.31
N ARG A 61 -3.78 0.72 -2.69
CA ARG A 61 -4.19 0.92 -4.08
C ARG A 61 -4.22 2.40 -4.37
N VAL A 62 -3.80 2.74 -5.58
CA VAL A 62 -3.91 4.11 -6.13
C VAL A 62 -4.75 4.01 -7.40
N VAL A 63 -5.65 4.95 -7.60
CA VAL A 63 -6.43 5.08 -8.84
C VAL A 63 -6.50 6.56 -9.20
N LEU A 64 -6.17 6.86 -10.45
CA LEU A 64 -6.32 8.19 -11.02
C LEU A 64 -7.55 8.19 -11.94
N THR A 65 -8.38 9.22 -11.87
CA THR A 65 -9.56 9.38 -12.71
C THR A 65 -9.52 10.77 -13.34
N VAL A 66 -9.67 10.85 -14.67
CA VAL A 66 -9.76 12.12 -15.40
C VAL A 66 -11.19 12.36 -15.90
N LYS A 67 -11.51 13.62 -16.20
CA LYS A 67 -12.81 13.98 -16.78
C LYS A 67 -12.99 13.36 -18.16
N THR A 68 -14.13 12.73 -18.41
CA THR A 68 -14.51 12.22 -19.74
C THR A 68 -14.54 13.36 -20.76
N GLY A 69 -14.01 13.11 -21.96
CA GLY A 69 -13.99 14.08 -23.06
C GLY A 69 -12.96 15.20 -22.89
N LEU A 70 -12.10 15.13 -21.87
CA LEU A 70 -10.99 16.08 -21.73
C LEU A 70 -9.99 15.87 -22.89
N PRO A 71 -9.50 16.95 -23.55
CA PRO A 71 -8.49 16.82 -24.59
C PRO A 71 -7.29 16.01 -24.11
N LEU A 72 -6.73 15.14 -24.97
CA LEU A 72 -5.68 14.19 -24.57
C LEU A 72 -4.52 14.87 -23.84
N VAL A 73 -4.05 16.01 -24.34
CA VAL A 73 -2.96 16.78 -23.72
C VAL A 73 -3.30 17.20 -22.29
N HIS A 74 -4.53 17.64 -22.04
CA HIS A 74 -4.99 18.02 -20.70
C HIS A 74 -5.14 16.81 -19.79
N ALA A 75 -5.63 15.67 -20.30
CA ALA A 75 -5.72 14.43 -19.53
C ALA A 75 -4.34 13.89 -19.13
N VAL A 76 -3.37 13.89 -20.05
CA VAL A 76 -1.98 13.47 -19.78
C VAL A 76 -1.31 14.39 -18.76
N ASN A 77 -1.49 15.71 -18.91
CA ASN A 77 -0.96 16.68 -17.94
C ASN A 77 -1.56 16.45 -16.55
N ALA A 78 -2.89 16.35 -16.46
CA ALA A 78 -3.58 16.08 -15.20
C ALA A 78 -3.09 14.79 -14.54
N ALA A 79 -2.93 13.72 -15.34
CA ALA A 79 -2.42 12.45 -14.85
C ALA A 79 -0.98 12.55 -14.32
N THR A 80 -0.13 13.32 -14.98
CA THR A 80 1.27 13.51 -14.60
C THR A 80 1.40 14.32 -13.32
N VAL A 81 0.71 15.45 -13.21
CA VAL A 81 0.71 16.30 -12.02
C VAL A 81 0.20 15.50 -10.82
N LEU A 82 -0.98 14.88 -10.93
CA LEU A 82 -1.56 14.10 -9.84
C LEU A 82 -0.73 12.85 -9.50
N GLY A 83 -0.12 12.21 -10.50
CA GLY A 83 0.79 11.07 -10.30
C GLY A 83 2.03 11.45 -9.50
N ALA A 84 2.65 12.60 -9.81
CA ALA A 84 3.78 13.12 -9.04
C ALA A 84 3.35 13.50 -7.60
N SER A 85 2.23 14.21 -7.47
CA SER A 85 1.72 14.66 -6.17
C SER A 85 1.33 13.49 -5.26
N VAL A 86 0.67 12.45 -5.78
CA VAL A 86 0.31 11.28 -4.95
C VAL A 86 1.53 10.45 -4.57
N GLY A 87 2.56 10.41 -5.42
CA GLY A 87 3.84 9.78 -5.10
C GLY A 87 4.45 10.36 -3.82
N ALA A 88 4.45 11.69 -3.71
CA ALA A 88 4.90 12.40 -2.52
C ALA A 88 3.92 12.26 -1.34
N ALA A 89 2.64 12.53 -1.55
CA ALA A 89 1.63 12.57 -0.48
C ALA A 89 1.38 11.20 0.17
N ALA A 90 1.38 10.13 -0.62
CA ALA A 90 1.12 8.77 -0.15
C ALA A 90 2.40 7.94 0.07
N SER A 91 3.59 8.56 -0.05
CA SER A 91 4.89 7.89 0.10
C SER A 91 4.98 6.58 -0.70
N LEU A 92 4.63 6.63 -1.99
CA LEU A 92 4.53 5.42 -2.80
C LEU A 92 5.90 4.73 -2.93
N PRO A 93 5.97 3.39 -2.77
CA PRO A 93 7.23 2.67 -2.78
C PRO A 93 7.86 2.67 -4.17
N LEU A 94 9.11 3.16 -4.25
CA LEU A 94 9.97 2.97 -5.40
C LEU A 94 10.64 1.60 -5.33
N GLY A 95 10.77 0.94 -6.48
CA GLY A 95 11.52 -0.28 -6.62
C GLY A 95 13.02 -0.04 -6.48
N PRO A 96 13.84 -1.09 -6.33
CA PRO A 96 15.28 -0.94 -6.43
C PRO A 96 15.68 -0.46 -7.83
N PRO A 97 16.78 0.28 -7.97
CA PRO A 97 17.39 0.55 -9.27
C PRO A 97 17.87 -0.76 -9.90
N GLY A 98 18.00 -0.76 -11.23
CA GLY A 98 18.50 -1.91 -11.99
C GLY A 98 19.49 -1.49 -13.05
N ASN A 99 20.17 -2.47 -13.64
CA ASN A 99 21.05 -2.26 -14.79
C ASN A 99 20.45 -3.01 -15.99
N ASP A 100 20.57 -2.43 -17.18
CA ASP A 100 20.30 -3.18 -18.41
C ASP A 100 21.47 -4.11 -18.76
N ALA A 101 21.31 -4.90 -19.83
CA ALA A 101 22.33 -5.84 -20.28
C ALA A 101 23.65 -5.17 -20.75
N SER A 102 23.64 -3.86 -21.01
CA SER A 102 24.83 -3.07 -21.36
C SER A 102 25.54 -2.49 -20.13
N GLY A 103 25.00 -2.69 -18.93
CA GLY A 103 25.50 -2.13 -17.68
C GLY A 103 24.97 -0.74 -17.36
N THR A 104 24.10 -0.15 -18.20
CA THR A 104 23.50 1.18 -17.96
C THR A 104 22.56 1.12 -16.76
N ARG A 105 22.74 2.03 -15.80
CA ARG A 105 21.96 2.08 -14.56
C ARG A 105 20.66 2.88 -14.73
N TYR A 106 19.54 2.28 -14.37
CA TYR A 106 18.21 2.91 -14.33
C TYR A 106 17.74 3.07 -12.88
N PRO A 107 17.27 4.26 -12.48
CA PRO A 107 16.62 4.46 -11.18
C PRO A 107 15.37 3.58 -11.03
N GLY A 108 15.04 3.27 -9.77
CA GLY A 108 13.79 2.60 -9.46
C GLY A 108 12.59 3.50 -9.73
N ILE A 109 11.51 2.89 -10.21
CA ILE A 109 10.22 3.57 -10.43
C ILE A 109 9.19 3.07 -9.41
N VAL A 110 8.04 3.74 -9.34
CA VAL A 110 6.94 3.33 -8.46
C VAL A 110 6.52 1.89 -8.74
N THR A 111 6.42 1.08 -7.69
CA THR A 111 6.01 -0.34 -7.78
C THR A 111 4.51 -0.51 -7.63
N THR A 112 3.81 0.52 -7.15
CA THR A 112 2.35 0.54 -7.04
C THR A 112 1.73 0.92 -8.38
N PRO A 113 0.88 0.07 -8.99
CA PRO A 113 0.19 0.43 -10.23
C PRO A 113 -0.75 1.62 -10.03
N VAL A 114 -0.76 2.52 -11.01
CA VAL A 114 -1.63 3.72 -11.04
C VAL A 114 -2.47 3.70 -12.32
N PRO A 115 -3.55 2.91 -12.39
CA PRO A 115 -4.45 2.92 -13.53
C PRO A 115 -5.14 4.28 -13.67
N ILE A 116 -5.36 4.70 -14.91
CA ILE A 116 -6.05 5.93 -15.25
C ILE A 116 -7.45 5.57 -15.76
N LEU A 117 -8.47 6.00 -15.03
CA LEU A 117 -9.89 5.82 -15.36
C LEU A 117 -10.47 7.13 -15.88
N HIS A 118 -11.72 7.11 -16.34
CA HIS A 118 -12.45 8.34 -16.64
C HIS A 118 -13.87 8.33 -16.10
N ALA A 119 -14.40 9.52 -15.82
CA ALA A 119 -15.76 9.73 -15.37
C ALA A 119 -16.31 11.10 -15.80
N PRO A 120 -17.63 11.26 -15.95
CA PRO A 120 -18.27 12.57 -16.07
C PRO A 120 -17.88 13.54 -14.93
N ALA A 121 -17.98 14.85 -15.16
CA ALA A 121 -17.58 15.86 -14.19
C ALA A 121 -18.38 15.80 -12.87
N GLU A 122 -19.69 15.51 -12.97
CA GLU A 122 -20.57 15.34 -11.81
C GLU A 122 -20.16 14.13 -10.95
N ASP A 123 -19.79 13.02 -11.60
CA ASP A 123 -19.31 11.81 -10.94
C ASP A 123 -17.97 12.05 -10.27
N LEU A 124 -17.05 12.80 -10.89
CA LEU A 124 -15.78 13.20 -10.26
C LEU A 124 -16.01 14.04 -9.02
N THR A 125 -16.96 14.98 -9.06
CA THR A 125 -17.29 15.84 -7.92
C THR A 125 -17.86 15.02 -6.77
N THR A 126 -18.77 14.11 -7.06
CA THR A 126 -19.38 13.19 -6.08
C THR A 126 -18.32 12.24 -5.50
N LEU A 127 -17.46 11.70 -6.35
CA LEU A 127 -16.36 10.82 -5.96
C LEU A 127 -15.35 11.54 -5.07
N PHE A 128 -14.98 12.77 -5.40
CA PHE A 128 -14.10 13.60 -4.56
C PHE A 128 -14.71 13.80 -3.17
N ARG A 129 -15.96 14.25 -3.08
CA ARG A 129 -16.63 14.47 -1.77
C ARG A 129 -16.69 13.19 -0.93
N THR A 130 -17.07 12.08 -1.56
CA THR A 130 -17.20 10.77 -0.89
C THR A 130 -15.86 10.19 -0.44
N ALA A 131 -14.80 10.42 -1.22
CA ALA A 131 -13.46 9.96 -0.87
C ALA A 131 -12.85 10.86 0.22
N ASN A 132 -13.02 12.18 0.10
CA ASN A 132 -12.44 13.17 1.01
C ASN A 132 -13.09 13.14 2.41
N SER A 133 -14.28 12.55 2.55
CA SER A 133 -14.92 12.31 3.85
C SER A 133 -14.39 11.06 4.57
N GLN A 134 -13.40 10.34 4.01
CA GLN A 134 -12.83 9.12 4.60
C GLN A 134 -11.37 9.35 4.98
N GLU A 135 -11.09 9.36 6.29
CA GLU A 135 -9.76 9.68 6.85
C GLU A 135 -8.63 8.74 6.40
N GLU A 136 -8.95 7.49 6.06
CA GLU A 136 -7.98 6.49 5.57
C GLU A 136 -7.58 6.68 4.10
N LEU A 137 -8.14 7.68 3.40
CA LEU A 137 -7.87 7.93 1.99
C LEU A 137 -7.07 9.23 1.82
N THR A 138 -5.98 9.15 1.06
CA THR A 138 -5.33 10.31 0.48
C THR A 138 -6.04 10.67 -0.81
N VAL A 139 -6.56 11.90 -0.89
CA VAL A 139 -7.32 12.40 -2.03
C VAL A 139 -6.69 13.69 -2.52
N LEU A 140 -6.33 13.75 -3.81
CA LEU A 140 -5.82 14.96 -4.45
C LEU A 140 -6.62 15.21 -5.73
N CYS A 141 -6.94 16.46 -6.02
CA CYS A 141 -7.66 16.82 -7.23
C CYS A 141 -6.95 17.94 -8.00
N LEU A 142 -7.16 17.95 -9.31
CA LEU A 142 -6.80 19.05 -10.19
C LEU A 142 -8.11 19.64 -10.71
N THR A 143 -8.26 20.96 -10.52
CA THR A 143 -9.42 21.71 -10.97
C THR A 143 -9.11 22.48 -12.25
N GLU A 144 -10.15 22.94 -12.93
CA GLU A 144 -10.03 23.84 -14.07
C GLU A 144 -9.30 25.14 -13.69
N THR A 145 -9.54 25.65 -12.47
CA THR A 145 -8.79 26.78 -11.89
C THR A 145 -7.28 26.52 -11.87
N ALA A 146 -6.86 25.35 -11.38
CA ALA A 146 -5.45 24.97 -11.35
C ALA A 146 -4.86 24.83 -12.76
N ARG A 147 -5.64 24.29 -13.71
CA ARG A 147 -5.21 24.09 -15.10
C ARG A 147 -4.99 25.42 -15.84
N GLN A 148 -5.79 26.44 -15.54
CA GLN A 148 -5.73 27.75 -16.19
C GLN A 148 -4.69 28.68 -15.56
N ALA A 149 -4.26 28.40 -14.33
CA ALA A 149 -3.26 29.18 -13.64
C ALA A 149 -1.90 29.11 -14.34
N ARG A 150 -1.21 30.26 -14.42
CA ARG A 150 0.14 30.37 -14.99
C ARG A 150 1.22 30.13 -13.95
N THR A 151 0.94 30.50 -12.71
CA THR A 151 1.82 30.30 -11.55
C THR A 151 1.05 29.60 -10.43
N TYR A 152 1.79 29.02 -9.48
CA TYR A 152 1.19 28.37 -8.32
C TYR A 152 0.51 29.39 -7.39
N ASP A 153 1.07 30.60 -7.27
CA ASP A 153 0.47 31.67 -6.46
C ASP A 153 -0.85 32.18 -7.08
N ASP A 154 -0.92 32.32 -8.41
CA ASP A 154 -2.17 32.65 -9.10
C ASP A 154 -3.24 31.58 -8.86
N TYR A 155 -2.83 30.31 -8.87
CA TYR A 155 -3.72 29.19 -8.56
C TYR A 155 -4.27 29.33 -7.13
N LEU A 156 -3.42 29.52 -6.12
CA LEU A 156 -3.87 29.63 -4.73
C LEU A 156 -4.77 30.85 -4.50
N THR A 157 -4.43 31.98 -5.11
CA THR A 157 -5.23 33.22 -5.03
C THR A 157 -6.62 33.01 -5.63
N THR A 158 -6.70 32.37 -6.79
CA THR A 158 -7.98 32.09 -7.45
C THR A 158 -8.78 31.03 -6.68
N LEU A 159 -8.11 29.98 -6.18
CA LEU A 159 -8.75 28.93 -5.40
C LEU A 159 -9.40 29.48 -4.12
N ALA A 160 -8.73 30.40 -3.42
CA ALA A 160 -9.22 30.99 -2.18
C ALA A 160 -10.56 31.74 -2.33
N THR A 161 -10.92 32.12 -3.56
CA THR A 161 -12.17 32.83 -3.88
C THR A 161 -13.17 31.96 -4.65
N THR A 162 -12.82 30.71 -4.98
CA THR A 162 -13.67 29.78 -5.71
C THR A 162 -14.54 28.96 -4.74
N ASN A 163 -15.87 28.97 -4.91
CA ASN A 163 -16.72 28.12 -4.07
C ASN A 163 -16.54 26.65 -4.42
N ALA A 164 -16.73 25.77 -3.44
CA ALA A 164 -16.65 24.33 -3.65
C ALA A 164 -17.66 23.79 -4.69
N ALA A 165 -18.75 24.51 -4.94
CA ALA A 165 -19.70 24.19 -6.02
C ALA A 165 -19.15 24.53 -7.42
N ASP A 166 -18.24 25.49 -7.49
CA ASP A 166 -17.63 26.00 -8.73
C ASP A 166 -16.29 25.33 -9.04
N SER A 167 -15.77 24.51 -8.11
CA SER A 167 -14.56 23.70 -8.27
C SER A 167 -14.78 22.61 -9.32
N ASN A 168 -14.69 22.97 -10.60
CA ASN A 168 -14.77 22.06 -11.74
C ASN A 168 -13.56 21.12 -11.75
N ILE A 169 -13.72 19.92 -11.18
CA ILE A 169 -12.66 18.91 -11.12
C ILE A 169 -12.45 18.29 -12.50
N ILE A 170 -11.21 18.33 -12.97
CA ILE A 170 -10.79 17.72 -14.25
C ILE A 170 -9.96 16.45 -14.05
N GLY A 171 -9.41 16.26 -12.86
CA GLY A 171 -8.67 15.05 -12.47
C GLY A 171 -8.71 14.83 -10.98
N LEU A 172 -8.70 13.56 -10.58
CA LEU A 172 -8.76 13.12 -9.18
C LEU A 172 -7.85 11.91 -9.02
N VAL A 173 -7.10 11.83 -7.91
CA VAL A 173 -6.37 10.63 -7.53
C VAL A 173 -6.74 10.25 -6.10
N ILE A 174 -7.01 8.96 -5.90
CA ILE A 174 -7.37 8.38 -4.61
C ILE A 174 -6.37 7.27 -4.30
N ALA A 175 -5.76 7.37 -3.13
CA ALA A 175 -4.77 6.45 -2.59
C ALA A 175 -5.21 5.97 -1.21
N GLY A 176 -5.11 4.66 -0.93
CA GLY A 176 -5.49 4.13 0.39
C GLY A 176 -5.74 2.61 0.39
N PRO A 177 -6.44 2.06 1.40
CA PRO A 177 -6.75 0.63 1.47
C PRO A 177 -7.48 0.13 0.22
N ARG A 178 -6.97 -0.96 -0.37
CA ARG A 178 -7.45 -1.52 -1.64
C ARG A 178 -8.96 -1.72 -1.68
N THR A 179 -9.55 -2.21 -0.59
CA THR A 179 -11.00 -2.46 -0.50
C THR A 179 -11.81 -1.17 -0.65
N LYS A 180 -11.41 -0.08 0.03
CA LYS A 180 -12.07 1.23 -0.05
C LYS A 180 -11.90 1.86 -1.42
N VAL A 181 -10.68 1.92 -1.94
CA VAL A 181 -10.40 2.50 -3.27
C VAL A 181 -11.15 1.72 -4.35
N THR A 182 -11.11 0.38 -4.31
CA THR A 182 -11.83 -0.46 -5.28
C THR A 182 -13.34 -0.25 -5.19
N LYS A 183 -13.92 -0.12 -4.00
CA LYS A 183 -15.36 0.13 -3.83
C LYS A 183 -15.79 1.42 -4.54
N LEU A 184 -14.98 2.47 -4.44
CA LEU A 184 -15.24 3.77 -5.05
C LEU A 184 -15.06 3.76 -6.57
N THR A 185 -14.10 2.99 -7.11
CA THR A 185 -13.67 3.14 -8.51
C THR A 185 -14.03 1.96 -9.41
N LYS A 186 -14.53 0.83 -8.89
CA LYS A 186 -14.74 -0.41 -9.66
C LYS A 186 -15.68 -0.31 -10.86
N ARG A 187 -16.55 0.70 -10.90
CA ARG A 187 -17.53 0.91 -11.99
C ARG A 187 -17.00 1.83 -13.08
N LEU A 188 -15.87 2.51 -12.83
CA LEU A 188 -15.35 3.50 -13.76
C LEU A 188 -14.54 2.82 -14.87
N PRO A 189 -14.78 3.17 -16.14
CA PRO A 189 -14.04 2.63 -17.27
C PRO A 189 -12.57 3.07 -17.28
N LEU A 190 -11.71 2.23 -17.87
CA LEU A 190 -10.30 2.54 -18.09
C LEU A 190 -10.16 3.55 -19.24
N LEU A 191 -9.35 4.59 -19.05
CA LEU A 191 -9.07 5.58 -20.09
C LEU A 191 -8.40 4.90 -21.29
N GLY A 192 -8.93 5.13 -22.50
CA GLY A 192 -8.41 4.55 -23.74
C GLY A 192 -9.04 3.22 -24.14
N THR A 193 -10.10 2.78 -23.46
CA THR A 193 -10.96 1.71 -23.99
C THR A 193 -11.86 2.33 -25.06
N PRO A 194 -11.86 1.82 -26.32
CA PRO A 194 -12.69 2.35 -27.40
C PRO A 194 -14.19 2.21 -27.13
#